data_AF-A0A350CFJ2-F1
#
_entry.id   AF-A0A350CFJ2-F1
#
_cell.length_a   1.000
_cell.length_b   1.000
_cell.length_c   1.000
_cell.angle_alpha   90.00
_cell.angle_beta   90.00
_cell.angle_gamma   90.00
#
_symmetry.space_group_name_H-M   'P 1'
#
loop_
_entity.id
_entity.type
_entity.pdbx_description
1 polymer ?
#
loop_
_entity_poly.entity_id
_entity_poly.type
_entity_poly.pdbx_seq_one_letter_code
_entity_poly.pdbx_strand_id
1 'polypeptide(L)'
;MKLSALPEIAALLAAHGQSFAEQGNAVSVQVIGDYYVYSRNRFNRWMRLLDHLESGGETTASADGTRGVRIESGIPLIREVSEQILINEMLARVWTILLIAQDRHRGCSDSEALATNVLLGHQALRRRLLRLCRSEELVDSEFSLRIEHLRRETEVWTDILCCPFMKRYDLWSFACDEEDARDYFRQRQERCALDSDSAAWVAMLGGLRDSFSEVDQTAVLVAQDDVRIIRLMASCFPASCTEINWLTARLPLGV
;
A
#
# COMPACT_ATOMS: atom_id res chain seq x y z
N MET A 1 2.90 -15.38 -2.38
CA MET A 1 1.67 -14.57 -2.51
C MET A 1 1.89 -13.61 -3.68
N LYS A 2 0.86 -13.35 -4.50
CA LYS A 2 0.96 -12.39 -5.61
C LYS A 2 0.78 -10.96 -5.10
N LEU A 3 1.37 -9.99 -5.80
CA LEU A 3 1.27 -8.57 -5.44
C LEU A 3 -0.15 -8.01 -5.62
N SER A 4 -0.88 -8.51 -6.61
CA SER A 4 -2.31 -8.24 -6.88
C SER A 4 -3.26 -8.62 -5.73
N ALA A 5 -2.81 -9.44 -4.77
CA ALA A 5 -3.61 -9.77 -3.60
C ALA A 5 -3.60 -8.64 -2.55
N LEU A 6 -2.62 -7.73 -2.58
CA LEU A 6 -2.49 -6.69 -1.57
C LEU A 6 -3.61 -5.64 -1.61
N PRO A 7 -4.10 -5.15 -2.77
CA PRO A 7 -5.26 -4.27 -2.82
C PRO A 7 -6.49 -4.92 -2.20
N GLU A 8 -6.75 -6.20 -2.49
CA GLU A 8 -7.88 -6.93 -1.87
C GLU A 8 -7.74 -7.05 -0.35
N ILE A 9 -6.52 -7.31 0.13
CA ILE A 9 -6.23 -7.31 1.57
C ILE A 9 -6.52 -5.92 2.16
N ALA A 10 -6.03 -4.84 1.53
CA ALA A 10 -6.27 -3.48 1.99
C ALA A 10 -7.77 -3.16 2.06
N ALA A 11 -8.55 -3.60 1.06
CA ALA A 11 -9.99 -3.46 1.07
C ALA A 11 -10.63 -4.23 2.22
N LEU A 12 -10.22 -5.49 2.46
CA LEU A 12 -10.74 -6.30 3.56
C LEU A 12 -10.43 -5.69 4.93
N LEU A 13 -9.21 -5.17 5.13
CA LEU A 13 -8.88 -4.44 6.35
C LEU A 13 -9.79 -3.23 6.54
N ALA A 14 -10.11 -2.49 5.46
CA ALA A 14 -10.98 -1.33 5.51
C ALA A 14 -12.46 -1.71 5.79
N ALA A 15 -12.99 -2.77 5.18
CA ALA A 15 -14.35 -3.26 5.44
C ALA A 15 -14.55 -3.61 6.92
N HIS A 16 -13.63 -4.39 7.48
CA HIS A 16 -13.65 -4.76 8.90
C HIS A 16 -13.04 -3.69 9.81
N GLY A 17 -12.66 -2.54 9.26
CA GLY A 17 -11.92 -1.51 9.97
C GLY A 17 -12.70 -0.89 11.12
N GLN A 18 -14.04 -0.87 11.05
CA GLN A 18 -14.86 -0.41 12.15
C GLN A 18 -14.80 -1.39 13.33
N SER A 19 -14.94 -2.70 13.07
CA SER A 19 -14.78 -3.72 14.11
C SER A 19 -13.41 -3.67 14.74
N PHE A 20 -12.36 -3.39 13.96
CA PHE A 20 -11.01 -3.17 14.47
C PHE A 20 -10.88 -1.89 15.32
N ALA A 21 -11.39 -0.75 14.84
CA ALA A 21 -11.25 0.52 15.56
C ALA A 21 -12.04 0.56 16.87
N GLU A 22 -13.20 -0.11 16.91
CA GLU A 22 -14.12 -0.13 18.04
C GLU A 22 -13.88 -1.28 19.03
N GLN A 23 -12.93 -2.19 18.75
CA GLN A 23 -12.65 -3.29 19.67
C GLN A 23 -12.05 -2.80 21.00
N GLY A 24 -12.36 -3.50 22.09
CA GLY A 24 -11.86 -3.13 23.43
C GLY A 24 -10.36 -3.35 23.62
N ASN A 25 -9.74 -4.24 22.85
CA ASN A 25 -8.32 -4.59 22.98
C ASN A 25 -7.44 -3.71 22.09
N ALA A 26 -6.39 -3.12 22.67
CA ALA A 26 -5.41 -2.37 21.90
C ALA A 26 -4.55 -3.34 21.07
N VAL A 27 -4.00 -2.86 19.97
CA VAL A 27 -2.85 -3.53 19.37
C VAL A 27 -1.71 -3.55 20.39
N SER A 28 -1.15 -4.74 20.64
CA SER A 28 -0.07 -4.86 21.63
C SER A 28 1.19 -4.12 21.18
N VAL A 29 1.96 -3.62 22.16
CA VAL A 29 3.24 -2.93 21.90
C VAL A 29 4.21 -3.82 21.10
N GLN A 30 4.21 -5.13 21.36
CA GLN A 30 5.03 -6.10 20.62
C GLN A 30 4.65 -6.11 19.13
N VAL A 31 3.35 -6.16 18.82
CA VAL A 31 2.84 -6.18 17.44
C VAL A 31 3.16 -4.87 16.72
N ILE A 32 3.03 -3.72 17.38
CA ILE A 32 3.43 -2.42 16.80
C ILE A 32 4.95 -2.36 16.56
N GLY A 33 5.76 -2.86 17.50
CA GLY A 33 7.21 -2.96 17.37
C GLY A 33 7.64 -3.86 16.20
N ASP A 34 7.03 -5.03 16.07
CA ASP A 34 7.31 -5.98 14.99
C ASP A 34 6.92 -5.39 13.62
N TYR A 35 5.78 -4.69 13.53
CA TYR A 35 5.37 -3.98 12.33
C TYR A 35 6.42 -2.94 11.89
N TYR A 36 6.98 -2.17 12.83
CA TYR A 36 8.05 -1.23 12.55
C TYR A 36 9.32 -1.92 12.04
N VAL A 37 9.76 -2.99 12.70
CA VAL A 37 10.97 -3.74 12.31
C VAL A 37 10.85 -4.29 10.90
N TYR A 38 9.75 -4.98 10.58
CA TYR A 38 9.54 -5.54 9.25
C TYR A 38 9.43 -4.44 8.18
N SER A 39 8.77 -3.33 8.49
CA SER A 39 8.68 -2.17 7.59
C SER A 39 10.07 -1.58 7.31
N ARG A 40 10.93 -1.49 8.33
CA ARG A 40 12.30 -0.98 8.17
C ARG A 40 13.16 -1.90 7.32
N ASN A 41 13.05 -3.22 7.48
CA ASN A 41 13.74 -4.20 6.65
C ASN A 41 13.33 -4.09 5.17
N ARG A 42 12.03 -3.96 4.92
CA ARG A 42 11.47 -3.67 3.59
C ARG A 42 12.05 -2.37 3.01
N PHE A 43 12.07 -1.28 3.76
CA PHE A 43 12.65 -0.02 3.29
C PHE A 43 14.13 -0.16 2.94
N ASN A 44 14.93 -0.83 3.78
CA ASN A 44 16.34 -1.08 3.51
C ASN A 44 16.57 -1.91 2.24
N ARG A 45 15.64 -2.81 1.91
CA ARG A 45 15.67 -3.58 0.66
C ARG A 45 15.37 -2.69 -0.54
N TRP A 46 14.28 -1.91 -0.50
CA TRP A 46 13.92 -1.02 -1.60
C TRP A 46 14.92 0.12 -1.81
N MET A 47 15.47 0.69 -0.74
CA MET A 47 16.54 1.69 -0.86
C MET A 47 17.72 1.15 -1.65
N ARG A 48 18.21 -0.04 -1.31
CA ARG A 48 19.28 -0.69 -2.07
C ARG A 48 18.91 -0.86 -3.54
N LEU A 49 17.72 -1.35 -3.86
CA LEU A 49 17.29 -1.51 -5.25
C LEU A 49 17.24 -0.17 -6.01
N LEU A 50 16.73 0.88 -5.37
CA LEU A 50 16.72 2.23 -5.94
C LEU A 50 18.15 2.79 -6.13
N ASP A 51 19.05 2.55 -5.17
CA ASP A 51 20.47 2.93 -5.30
C ASP A 51 21.11 2.24 -6.51
N HIS A 52 20.82 0.95 -6.75
CA HIS A 52 21.35 0.21 -7.90
C HIS A 52 20.80 0.75 -9.23
N LEU A 53 19.51 1.11 -9.27
CA LEU A 53 18.88 1.70 -10.45
C LEU A 53 19.45 3.09 -10.78
N GLU A 54 19.73 3.90 -9.76
CA GLU A 54 20.39 5.21 -9.91
C GLU A 54 21.85 5.07 -10.39
N SER A 55 22.63 4.18 -9.74
CA SER A 55 24.04 3.98 -10.05
C SER A 55 24.28 3.36 -11.43
N GLY A 56 23.35 2.51 -11.89
CA GLY A 56 23.38 1.89 -13.21
C GLY A 56 23.28 2.88 -14.37
N GLY A 57 22.79 4.11 -14.12
CA GLY A 57 22.75 5.20 -15.10
C GLY A 57 24.07 5.98 -15.23
N GLU A 58 24.99 5.90 -14.27
CA GLU A 58 26.13 6.83 -14.19
C GLU A 58 27.48 6.29 -14.71
N THR A 59 27.58 5.06 -15.21
CA THR A 59 28.89 4.49 -15.59
C THR A 59 29.09 4.27 -17.09
N THR A 60 30.07 5.01 -17.63
CA THR A 60 30.71 5.02 -18.98
C THR A 60 30.12 5.97 -20.04
N ALA A 61 30.54 7.23 -19.96
CA ALA A 61 30.89 7.99 -21.16
C ALA A 61 32.07 7.29 -21.85
N SER A 62 31.78 6.27 -22.67
CA SER A 62 32.74 5.80 -23.68
C SER A 62 32.78 6.84 -24.78
N ALA A 63 33.99 7.21 -25.21
CA ALA A 63 34.30 8.28 -26.16
C ALA A 63 33.85 8.01 -27.62
N ASP A 64 32.89 7.11 -27.83
CA ASP A 64 32.42 6.72 -29.16
C ASP A 64 30.91 6.96 -29.25
N GLY A 65 30.52 7.89 -30.12
CA GLY A 65 29.24 8.61 -30.15
C GLY A 65 27.99 7.81 -30.50
N THR A 66 27.85 6.58 -30.01
CA THR A 66 26.63 5.77 -30.18
C THR A 66 25.80 5.83 -28.91
N ARG A 67 24.95 6.86 -28.79
CA ARG A 67 23.93 6.93 -27.72
C ARG A 67 22.77 6.01 -28.09
N GLY A 68 22.67 4.88 -27.42
CA GLY A 68 21.48 4.03 -27.47
C GLY A 68 21.77 2.65 -26.91
N VAL A 69 20.82 2.13 -26.12
CA VAL A 69 20.76 0.75 -25.60
C VAL A 69 21.58 0.50 -24.32
N ARG A 70 21.07 0.94 -23.16
CA ARG A 70 21.43 0.34 -21.85
C ARG A 70 20.29 0.20 -20.83
N ILE A 71 19.15 0.89 -21.02
CA ILE A 71 18.00 0.81 -20.09
C ILE A 71 17.10 -0.41 -20.36
N GLU A 72 17.18 -1.06 -21.52
CA GLU A 72 16.38 -2.25 -21.82
C GLU A 72 16.56 -3.38 -20.77
N SER A 73 17.71 -3.46 -20.08
CA SER A 73 17.93 -4.40 -18.97
C SER A 73 17.38 -3.95 -17.61
N GLY A 74 17.09 -2.66 -17.42
CA GLY A 74 16.64 -2.07 -16.15
C GLY A 74 15.13 -1.86 -16.02
N ILE A 75 14.41 -1.73 -17.15
CA ILE A 75 12.95 -1.52 -17.20
C ILE A 75 12.17 -2.58 -16.40
N PRO A 76 12.49 -3.89 -16.49
CA PRO A 76 11.78 -4.91 -15.72
C PRO A 76 11.93 -4.71 -14.21
N LEU A 77 13.13 -4.33 -13.75
CA LEU A 77 13.41 -4.14 -12.32
C LEU A 77 12.74 -2.87 -11.77
N ILE A 78 12.83 -1.73 -12.47
CA ILE A 78 12.14 -0.51 -12.03
C ILE A 78 10.63 -0.70 -12.04
N ARG A 79 10.07 -1.47 -12.99
CA ARG A 79 8.66 -1.85 -12.99
C ARG A 79 8.29 -2.66 -11.76
N GLU A 80 9.00 -3.74 -11.49
CA GLU A 80 8.74 -4.58 -10.32
C GLU A 80 8.83 -3.76 -9.01
N VAL A 81 9.87 -2.94 -8.85
CA VAL A 81 10.05 -2.11 -7.66
C VAL A 81 8.94 -1.05 -7.56
N SER A 82 8.50 -0.50 -8.70
CA SER A 82 7.40 0.47 -8.72
C SER A 82 6.08 -0.14 -8.26
N GLU A 83 5.72 -1.29 -8.83
CA GLU A 83 4.52 -2.02 -8.46
C GLU A 83 4.56 -2.36 -6.95
N GLN A 84 5.70 -2.85 -6.44
CA GLN A 84 5.87 -3.15 -5.02
C GLN A 84 5.67 -1.92 -4.13
N ILE A 85 6.35 -0.80 -4.42
CA ILE A 85 6.31 0.40 -3.56
C ILE A 85 4.91 1.00 -3.53
N LEU A 86 4.28 1.20 -4.69
CA LEU A 86 2.98 1.87 -4.81
C LEU A 86 1.86 1.07 -4.12
N ILE A 87 1.78 -0.23 -4.38
CA ILE A 87 0.73 -1.08 -3.83
C ILE A 87 0.91 -1.29 -2.32
N ASN A 88 2.14 -1.44 -1.84
CA ASN A 88 2.37 -1.56 -0.41
C ASN A 88 2.16 -0.23 0.33
N GLU A 89 2.37 0.92 -0.31
CA GLU A 89 2.01 2.21 0.30
C GLU A 89 0.51 2.32 0.52
N MET A 90 -0.33 1.90 -0.43
CA MET A 90 -1.79 1.82 -0.25
C MET A 90 -2.14 1.01 1.00
N LEU A 91 -1.61 -0.21 1.12
CA LEU A 91 -1.84 -1.07 2.29
C LEU A 91 -1.35 -0.42 3.60
N ALA A 92 -0.15 0.17 3.59
CA ALA A 92 0.42 0.83 4.76
C ALA A 92 -0.39 2.06 5.19
N ARG A 93 -0.95 2.81 4.23
CA ARG A 93 -1.79 3.98 4.48
C ARG A 93 -3.14 3.59 5.07
N VAL A 94 -3.81 2.58 4.49
CA VAL A 94 -5.04 1.99 5.08
C VAL A 94 -4.78 1.57 6.52
N TRP A 95 -3.71 0.80 6.76
CA TRP A 95 -3.38 0.34 8.11
C TRP A 95 -3.06 1.48 9.08
N THR A 96 -2.34 2.52 8.64
CA THR A 96 -2.05 3.71 9.45
C THR A 96 -3.33 4.41 9.89
N ILE A 97 -4.27 4.60 8.96
CA ILE A 97 -5.56 5.24 9.25
C ILE A 97 -6.35 4.39 10.26
N LEU A 98 -6.36 3.07 10.12
CA LEU A 98 -7.05 2.18 11.06
C LEU A 98 -6.43 2.24 12.46
N LEU A 99 -5.09 2.16 12.57
CA LEU A 99 -4.39 2.28 13.86
C LEU A 99 -4.73 3.59 14.57
N ILE A 100 -4.69 4.71 13.84
CA ILE A 100 -5.01 6.02 14.41
C ILE A 100 -6.50 6.12 14.74
N ALA A 101 -7.38 5.55 13.92
CA ALA A 101 -8.81 5.48 14.23
C ALA A 101 -9.09 4.73 15.55
N GLN A 102 -8.37 3.64 15.82
CA GLN A 102 -8.46 2.92 17.09
C GLN A 102 -7.94 3.77 18.26
N ASP A 103 -6.76 4.39 18.12
CA ASP A 103 -6.20 5.31 19.12
C ASP A 103 -7.21 6.43 19.46
N ARG A 104 -7.80 7.05 18.43
CA ARG A 104 -8.82 8.11 18.58
C ARG A 104 -10.10 7.60 19.22
N HIS A 105 -10.56 6.40 18.88
CA HIS A 105 -11.71 5.78 19.52
C HIS A 105 -11.49 5.56 21.02
N ARG A 106 -10.26 5.20 21.40
CA ARG A 106 -9.87 4.94 22.80
C ARG A 106 -9.45 6.19 23.57
N GLY A 107 -9.28 7.33 22.89
CA GLY A 107 -8.76 8.56 23.49
C GLY A 107 -7.28 8.49 23.86
N CYS A 108 -6.49 7.67 23.15
CA CYS A 108 -5.02 7.59 23.30
C CYS A 108 -4.30 7.91 21.98
N SER A 109 -2.99 7.68 21.94
CA SER A 109 -2.13 7.92 20.77
C SER A 109 -0.95 6.92 20.75
N ASP A 110 -1.21 5.67 21.14
CA ASP A 110 -0.17 4.67 21.41
C ASP A 110 0.52 4.21 20.12
N SER A 111 -0.21 4.18 19.01
CA SER A 111 0.27 3.71 17.70
C SER A 111 0.59 4.86 16.75
N GLU A 112 -0.02 6.04 16.93
CA GLU A 112 0.02 7.16 15.98
C GLU A 112 1.43 7.55 15.52
N ALA A 113 2.37 7.74 16.47
CA ALA A 113 3.72 8.19 16.13
C ALA A 113 4.48 7.17 15.26
N LEU A 114 4.37 5.88 15.58
CA LEU A 114 5.06 4.82 14.85
C LEU A 114 4.38 4.56 13.50
N ALA A 115 3.05 4.50 13.47
CA ALA A 115 2.29 4.33 12.23
C ALA A 115 2.58 5.45 11.22
N THR A 116 2.58 6.70 11.69
CA THR A 116 2.92 7.87 10.89
C THR A 116 4.36 7.80 10.37
N ASN A 117 5.32 7.39 11.20
CA ASN A 117 6.71 7.23 10.78
C ASN A 117 6.86 6.18 9.65
N VAL A 118 6.17 5.04 9.77
CA VAL A 118 6.18 4.01 8.72
C VAL A 118 5.57 4.56 7.42
N LEU A 119 4.44 5.27 7.48
CA LEU A 119 3.82 5.88 6.32
C LEU A 119 4.75 6.91 5.64
N LEU A 120 5.42 7.77 6.42
CA LEU A 120 6.40 8.72 5.90
C LEU A 120 7.56 8.02 5.18
N GLY A 121 8.00 6.86 5.68
CA GLY A 121 9.00 6.02 5.03
C GLY A 121 8.55 5.51 3.65
N HIS A 122 7.31 5.02 3.54
CA HIS A 122 6.70 4.64 2.27
C HIS A 122 6.66 5.83 1.29
N GLN A 123 6.12 6.97 1.73
CA GLN A 123 6.00 8.16 0.90
C GLN A 123 7.37 8.70 0.43
N ALA A 124 8.42 8.59 1.25
CA ALA A 124 9.77 8.97 0.86
C ALA A 124 10.32 8.09 -0.27
N LEU A 125 10.10 6.77 -0.18
CA LEU A 125 10.49 5.81 -1.22
C LEU A 125 9.71 6.01 -2.51
N ARG A 126 8.40 6.24 -2.42
CA ARG A 126 7.57 6.61 -3.56
C ARG A 126 8.05 7.89 -4.24
N ARG A 127 8.31 8.97 -3.48
CA ARG A 127 8.84 10.22 -4.06
C ARG A 127 10.18 9.98 -4.76
N ARG A 128 11.04 9.14 -4.19
CA ARG A 128 12.33 8.78 -4.82
C ARG A 128 12.12 8.02 -6.11
N LEU A 129 11.31 6.97 -6.09
CA LEU A 129 10.94 6.18 -7.26
C LEU A 129 10.36 7.05 -8.39
N LEU A 130 9.36 7.88 -8.09
CA LEU A 130 8.71 8.71 -9.11
C LEU A 130 9.67 9.74 -9.73
N ARG A 131 10.73 10.14 -9.04
CA ARG A 131 11.80 10.94 -9.67
C ARG A 131 12.59 10.12 -10.69
N LEU A 132 12.88 8.85 -10.40
CA LEU A 132 13.55 7.95 -11.35
C LEU A 132 12.69 7.69 -12.59
N CYS A 133 11.39 7.48 -12.42
CA CYS A 133 10.47 7.28 -13.54
C CYS A 133 10.32 8.51 -14.45
N ARG A 134 10.76 9.70 -14.00
CA ARG A 134 10.72 10.97 -14.75
C ARG A 134 12.03 11.30 -15.47
N SER A 135 13.02 10.41 -15.48
CA SER A 135 14.23 10.60 -16.29
C SER A 135 13.86 10.72 -17.78
N GLU A 136 14.53 11.59 -18.54
CA GLU A 136 14.25 11.87 -19.97
C GLU A 136 14.08 10.59 -20.81
N GLU A 137 14.81 9.52 -20.48
CA GLU A 137 14.78 8.23 -21.19
C GLU A 137 13.50 7.40 -20.95
N LEU A 138 12.71 7.71 -19.91
CA LEU A 138 11.49 6.98 -19.54
C LEU A 138 10.20 7.79 -19.76
N VAL A 139 10.29 9.12 -19.91
CA VAL A 139 9.13 10.02 -19.90
C VAL A 139 8.10 9.70 -20.98
N ASP A 140 8.54 9.33 -22.19
CA ASP A 140 7.67 9.02 -23.34
C ASP A 140 7.40 7.51 -23.53
N SER A 141 7.67 6.69 -22.50
CA SER A 141 7.47 5.25 -22.58
C SER A 141 6.08 4.81 -22.13
N GLU A 142 5.57 3.71 -22.71
CA GLU A 142 4.38 2.97 -22.21
C GLU A 142 4.51 2.65 -20.71
N PHE A 143 5.74 2.41 -20.26
CA PHE A 143 6.06 2.19 -18.85
C PHE A 143 5.67 3.39 -17.96
N SER A 144 5.98 4.62 -18.35
CA SER A 144 5.64 5.83 -17.57
C SER A 144 4.13 5.98 -17.40
N LEU A 145 3.36 5.77 -18.46
CA LEU A 145 1.89 5.80 -18.43
C LEU A 145 1.33 4.73 -17.47
N ARG A 146 1.88 3.52 -17.52
CA ARG A 146 1.47 2.42 -16.65
C ARG A 146 1.76 2.71 -15.18
N ILE A 147 2.93 3.25 -14.86
CA ILE A 147 3.27 3.62 -13.47
C ILE A 147 2.40 4.77 -12.99
N GLU A 148 2.11 5.77 -13.82
CA GLU A 148 1.20 6.85 -13.48
C GLU A 148 -0.24 6.34 -13.27
N HIS A 149 -0.71 5.41 -14.10
CA HIS A 149 -2.01 4.77 -13.92
C HIS A 149 -2.06 4.03 -12.58
N LEU A 150 -1.10 3.13 -12.31
CA LEU A 150 -1.03 2.40 -11.05
C LEU A 150 -0.94 3.35 -9.85
N ARG A 151 -0.16 4.43 -9.96
CA ARG A 151 -0.07 5.47 -8.94
C ARG A 151 -1.44 6.05 -8.62
N ARG A 152 -2.21 6.44 -9.63
CA ARG A 152 -3.57 6.99 -9.45
C ARG A 152 -4.53 5.96 -8.86
N GLU A 153 -4.53 4.73 -9.37
CA GLU A 153 -5.39 3.67 -8.84
C GLU A 153 -5.11 3.42 -7.35
N THR A 154 -3.85 3.35 -6.94
CA THR A 154 -3.51 3.20 -5.50
C THR A 154 -3.97 4.38 -4.65
N GLU A 155 -3.93 5.60 -5.15
CA GLU A 155 -4.39 6.79 -4.42
C GLU A 155 -5.91 6.82 -4.29
N VAL A 156 -6.61 6.73 -5.42
CA VAL A 156 -8.06 6.77 -5.52
C VAL A 156 -8.68 5.68 -4.66
N TRP A 157 -8.21 4.44 -4.79
CA TRP A 157 -8.72 3.35 -3.98
C TRP A 157 -8.40 3.51 -2.49
N THR A 158 -7.24 4.06 -2.12
CA THR A 158 -6.97 4.32 -0.70
C THR A 158 -7.98 5.30 -0.12
N ASP A 159 -8.27 6.39 -0.83
CA ASP A 159 -9.18 7.42 -0.37
C ASP A 159 -10.63 6.92 -0.34
N ILE A 160 -11.07 6.17 -1.35
CA ILE A 160 -12.40 5.50 -1.36
C ILE A 160 -12.55 4.54 -0.18
N LEU A 161 -11.53 3.74 0.13
CA LEU A 161 -11.57 2.77 1.21
C LEU A 161 -11.58 3.44 2.59
N CYS A 162 -10.86 4.55 2.74
CA CYS A 162 -10.59 5.16 4.05
C CYS A 162 -11.49 6.35 4.40
N CYS A 163 -12.18 6.94 3.42
CA CYS A 163 -12.98 8.15 3.66
C CYS A 163 -14.03 8.04 4.79
N PRO A 164 -14.65 6.87 5.09
CA PRO A 164 -15.53 6.76 6.27
C PRO A 164 -14.79 6.97 7.60
N PHE A 165 -13.56 6.44 7.73
CA PHE A 165 -12.72 6.60 8.92
C PHE A 165 -12.17 8.02 9.01
N MET A 166 -11.73 8.59 7.89
CA MET A 166 -11.29 9.98 7.83
C MET A 166 -12.39 10.93 8.28
N LYS A 167 -13.64 10.70 7.84
CA LYS A 167 -14.79 11.50 8.30
C LYS A 167 -15.05 11.34 9.79
N ARG A 168 -15.05 10.10 10.28
CA ARG A 168 -15.46 9.77 11.66
C ARG A 168 -14.46 10.23 12.71
N TYR A 169 -13.16 10.11 12.41
CA TYR A 169 -12.08 10.37 13.36
C TYR A 169 -11.24 11.60 13.02
N ASP A 170 -11.68 12.42 12.06
CA ASP A 170 -10.99 13.62 11.57
C ASP A 170 -9.56 13.35 11.07
N LEU A 171 -9.42 12.33 10.21
CA LEU A 171 -8.13 11.85 9.68
C LEU A 171 -7.87 12.28 8.24
N TRP A 172 -8.47 13.41 7.81
CA TRP A 172 -8.36 13.90 6.43
C TRP A 172 -6.92 14.21 5.99
N SER A 173 -6.05 14.57 6.93
CA SER A 173 -4.61 14.79 6.68
C SER A 173 -3.86 13.56 6.17
N PHE A 174 -4.45 12.36 6.28
CA PHE A 174 -3.87 11.11 5.78
C PHE A 174 -4.37 10.72 4.36
N ALA A 175 -5.29 11.49 3.77
CA ALA A 175 -5.75 11.28 2.40
C ALA A 175 -4.60 11.40 1.39
N CYS A 176 -4.75 10.76 0.23
CA CYS A 176 -3.88 11.03 -0.91
C CYS A 176 -4.21 12.39 -1.49
N ASP A 177 -5.49 12.64 -1.70
CA ASP A 177 -6.05 13.94 -2.01
C ASP A 177 -7.27 14.19 -1.11
N GLU A 178 -7.20 15.23 -0.26
CA GLU A 178 -8.27 15.50 0.71
C GLU A 178 -9.58 15.92 0.02
N GLU A 179 -9.50 16.68 -1.08
CA GLU A 179 -10.69 17.18 -1.77
C GLU A 179 -11.45 16.02 -2.42
N ASP A 180 -10.72 15.19 -3.18
CA ASP A 180 -11.27 13.99 -3.81
C ASP A 180 -11.81 12.99 -2.77
N ALA A 181 -11.07 12.75 -1.67
CA ALA A 181 -11.52 11.86 -0.59
C ALA A 181 -12.85 12.32 0.03
N ARG A 182 -13.03 13.64 0.20
CA ARG A 182 -14.30 14.21 0.70
C ARG A 182 -15.42 14.04 -0.32
N ASP A 183 -15.13 14.18 -1.61
CA ASP A 183 -16.10 13.94 -2.67
C ASP A 183 -16.53 12.47 -2.76
N TYR A 184 -15.58 11.53 -2.67
CA TYR A 184 -15.90 10.11 -2.59
C TYR A 184 -16.80 9.80 -1.40
N PHE A 185 -16.55 10.40 -0.24
CA PHE A 185 -17.43 10.26 0.93
C PHE A 185 -18.84 10.80 0.67
N ARG A 186 -18.98 11.95 0.01
CA ARG A 186 -20.29 12.55 -0.32
C ARG A 186 -21.10 11.69 -1.29
N GLN A 187 -20.43 11.05 -2.25
CA GLN A 187 -21.07 10.21 -3.27
C GLN A 187 -21.46 8.83 -2.75
N ARG A 188 -20.87 8.38 -1.64
CA ARG A 188 -21.15 7.09 -1.04
C ARG A 188 -22.55 7.06 -0.43
N GLN A 189 -23.39 6.12 -0.88
CA GLN A 189 -24.71 5.89 -0.25
C GLN A 189 -24.56 5.39 1.19
N GLU A 190 -23.64 4.46 1.40
CA GLU A 190 -23.30 3.94 2.71
C GLU A 190 -22.35 4.92 3.42
N ARG A 191 -22.86 5.66 4.40
CA ARG A 191 -22.06 6.64 5.19
C ARG A 191 -21.22 5.98 6.29
N CYS A 192 -21.13 4.65 6.30
CA CYS A 192 -20.44 3.82 7.28
C CYS A 192 -19.46 2.85 6.59
N ALA A 193 -18.71 2.06 7.37
CA ALA A 193 -17.86 1.01 6.84
C ALA A 193 -18.71 0.00 6.04
N LEU A 194 -18.15 -0.51 4.93
CA LEU A 194 -18.84 -1.48 4.07
C LEU A 194 -18.99 -2.80 4.81
N ASP A 195 -20.22 -3.32 4.84
CA ASP A 195 -20.50 -4.69 5.22
C ASP A 195 -20.02 -5.64 4.11
N SER A 196 -19.26 -6.68 4.44
CA SER A 196 -18.72 -7.62 3.45
C SER A 196 -19.81 -8.41 2.72
N ASP A 197 -21.03 -8.46 3.27
CA ASP A 197 -22.18 -9.09 2.64
C ASP A 197 -23.00 -8.12 1.74
N SER A 198 -22.61 -6.84 1.66
CA SER A 198 -23.36 -5.83 0.90
C SER A 198 -23.11 -5.91 -0.62
N ALA A 199 -24.14 -5.65 -1.42
CA ALA A 199 -24.00 -5.55 -2.87
C ALA A 199 -23.05 -4.42 -3.30
N ALA A 200 -22.99 -3.33 -2.50
CA ALA A 200 -22.06 -2.23 -2.73
C ALA A 200 -20.62 -2.68 -2.48
N TRP A 201 -20.37 -3.51 -1.48
CA TRP A 201 -19.06 -4.12 -1.24
C TRP A 201 -18.62 -5.01 -2.39
N VAL A 202 -19.51 -5.88 -2.88
CA VAL A 202 -19.21 -6.75 -4.03
C VAL A 202 -18.86 -5.94 -5.28
N ALA A 203 -19.64 -4.88 -5.58
CA ALA A 203 -19.36 -3.98 -6.70
C ALA A 203 -18.02 -3.25 -6.53
N MET A 204 -17.74 -2.76 -5.32
CA MET A 204 -16.49 -2.07 -5.00
C MET A 204 -15.28 -3.00 -5.16
N LEU A 205 -15.35 -4.22 -4.64
CA LEU A 205 -14.29 -5.21 -4.76
C LEU A 205 -14.09 -5.65 -6.23
N GLY A 206 -15.16 -5.71 -7.01
CA GLY A 206 -15.10 -5.94 -8.46
C GLY A 206 -14.33 -4.84 -9.19
N GLY A 207 -14.67 -3.57 -8.93
CA GLY A 207 -13.96 -2.43 -9.50
C GLY A 207 -12.48 -2.39 -9.09
N LEU A 208 -12.20 -2.68 -7.82
CA LEU A 208 -10.82 -2.76 -7.31
C LEU A 208 -10.01 -3.82 -8.07
N ARG A 209 -10.56 -5.03 -8.24
CA ARG A 209 -9.87 -6.10 -8.97
C ARG A 209 -9.58 -5.71 -10.42
N ASP A 210 -10.52 -5.04 -11.06
CA ASP A 210 -10.35 -4.57 -12.44
C ASP A 210 -9.19 -3.57 -12.56
N SER A 211 -9.14 -2.57 -11.66
CA SER A 211 -8.07 -1.55 -11.55
C SER A 211 -6.65 -2.14 -11.37
N PHE A 212 -6.52 -3.33 -10.80
CA PHE A 212 -5.22 -3.97 -10.54
C PHE A 212 -4.98 -5.24 -11.36
N SER A 213 -5.83 -5.53 -12.35
CA SER A 213 -5.76 -6.75 -13.17
C SER A 213 -4.42 -6.91 -13.91
N GLU A 214 -3.79 -5.80 -14.31
CA GLU A 214 -2.52 -5.82 -15.03
C GLU A 214 -1.29 -6.14 -14.16
N VAL A 215 -1.39 -5.99 -12.84
CA VAL A 215 -0.29 -6.25 -11.89
C VAL A 215 0.03 -7.75 -11.82
N ASP A 216 -0.92 -8.59 -12.20
CA ASP A 216 -0.84 -10.05 -12.08
C ASP A 216 0.12 -10.73 -13.08
N GLN A 217 0.64 -9.96 -14.03
CA GLN A 217 1.50 -10.44 -15.12
C GLN A 217 2.96 -10.65 -14.71
N THR A 218 3.40 -10.04 -13.60
CA THR A 218 4.79 -10.12 -13.13
C THR A 218 4.85 -11.03 -11.90
N ALA A 219 5.67 -12.09 -11.95
CA ALA A 219 5.90 -12.98 -10.80
C ALA A 219 6.81 -12.29 -9.77
N VAL A 220 6.34 -11.19 -9.18
CA VAL A 220 7.03 -10.49 -8.11
C VAL A 220 6.99 -11.36 -6.86
N LEU A 221 8.14 -11.87 -6.45
CA LEU A 221 8.27 -12.63 -5.21
C LEU A 221 8.13 -11.67 -4.03
N VAL A 222 6.95 -11.67 -3.42
CA VAL A 222 6.70 -10.99 -2.16
C VAL A 222 7.67 -11.52 -1.10
N ALA A 223 8.46 -10.64 -0.48
CA ALA A 223 9.45 -11.04 0.50
C ALA A 223 8.80 -11.58 1.77
N GLN A 224 9.52 -12.41 2.54
CA GLN A 224 8.99 -12.99 3.78
C GLN A 224 8.50 -11.93 4.77
N ASP A 225 9.20 -10.80 4.89
CA ASP A 225 8.78 -9.70 5.77
C ASP A 225 7.44 -9.08 5.35
N ASP A 226 7.12 -9.06 4.06
CA ASP A 226 5.85 -8.52 3.57
C ASP A 226 4.68 -9.45 3.96
N VAL A 227 4.90 -10.77 3.90
CA VAL A 227 3.94 -11.76 4.41
C VAL A 227 3.77 -11.65 5.93
N ARG A 228 4.86 -11.42 6.66
CA ARG A 228 4.82 -11.21 8.12
C ARG A 228 4.02 -9.95 8.49
N ILE A 229 4.20 -8.85 7.78
CA ILE A 229 3.43 -7.61 7.99
C ILE A 229 1.94 -7.85 7.83
N ILE A 230 1.53 -8.56 6.77
CA ILE A 230 0.10 -8.83 6.51
C ILE A 230 -0.50 -9.72 7.58
N ARG A 231 0.21 -10.79 7.98
CA ARG A 231 -0.24 -11.65 9.07
C ARG A 231 -0.39 -10.87 10.37
N LEU A 232 0.56 -9.98 10.64
CA LEU A 232 0.54 -9.12 11.80
C LEU A 232 -0.69 -8.20 11.77
N MET A 233 -0.92 -7.48 10.67
CA MET A 233 -2.12 -6.64 10.48
C MET A 233 -3.40 -7.44 10.72
N ALA A 234 -3.53 -8.60 10.07
CA ALA A 234 -4.72 -9.45 10.16
C ALA A 234 -4.93 -10.02 11.58
N SER A 235 -3.86 -10.36 12.30
CA SER A 235 -3.94 -10.86 13.68
C SER A 235 -4.49 -9.85 14.69
N CYS A 236 -4.56 -8.58 14.31
CA CYS A 236 -5.07 -7.51 15.16
C CYS A 236 -6.61 -7.38 15.14
N PHE A 237 -7.29 -8.08 14.22
CA PHE A 237 -8.73 -8.00 14.08
C PHE A 237 -9.45 -8.98 15.02
N PRO A 238 -10.70 -8.67 15.41
CA PRO A 238 -11.51 -9.58 16.22
C PRO A 238 -11.68 -10.96 15.57
N ALA A 239 -11.80 -12.01 16.39
CA ALA A 239 -12.04 -13.37 15.91
C ALA A 239 -13.34 -13.52 15.08
N SER A 240 -14.30 -12.61 15.26
CA SER A 240 -15.54 -12.54 14.47
C SER A 240 -15.30 -12.16 13.00
N CYS A 241 -14.18 -11.54 12.65
CA CYS A 241 -13.81 -11.20 11.28
C CYS A 241 -13.21 -12.42 10.56
N THR A 242 -14.05 -13.41 10.26
CA THR A 242 -13.64 -14.74 9.74
C THR A 242 -12.88 -14.66 8.42
N GLU A 243 -13.20 -13.71 7.54
CA GLU A 243 -12.55 -13.50 6.25
C GLU A 243 -11.08 -13.06 6.39
N ILE A 244 -10.80 -12.19 7.37
CA ILE A 244 -9.43 -11.75 7.70
C ILE A 244 -8.65 -12.90 8.34
N ASN A 245 -9.29 -13.68 9.20
CA ASN A 245 -8.67 -14.85 9.81
C ASN A 245 -8.36 -15.92 8.75
N TRP A 246 -9.24 -16.11 7.77
CA TRP A 246 -9.00 -17.02 6.64
C TRP A 246 -7.82 -16.58 5.75
N LEU A 247 -7.67 -15.27 5.54
CA LEU A 247 -6.50 -14.68 4.87
C LEU A 247 -5.19 -15.12 5.55
N THR A 248 -5.12 -15.12 6.89
CA THR A 248 -3.93 -15.59 7.61
C THR A 248 -3.63 -17.08 7.42
N ALA A 249 -4.68 -17.91 7.35
CA ALA A 249 -4.57 -19.37 7.23
C ALA A 249 -4.09 -19.82 5.84
N ARG A 250 -4.34 -19.03 4.80
CA ARG A 250 -3.96 -19.34 3.41
C ARG A 250 -2.62 -18.80 2.95
N LEU A 251 -2.02 -17.86 3.68
CA LEU A 251 -0.67 -17.39 3.37
C LEU A 251 0.30 -18.53 3.71
N PRO A 252 1.14 -19.02 2.77
CA PRO A 252 2.00 -20.17 3.01
C PRO A 252 2.90 -19.94 4.21
N LEU A 253 2.92 -20.89 5.15
CA LEU A 253 3.85 -20.92 6.28
C LEU A 253 5.26 -21.12 5.71
N GLY A 254 5.93 -20.03 5.34
CA GLY A 254 7.38 -20.02 5.22
C GLY A 254 7.96 -20.18 6.61
N VAL A 255 8.26 -21.42 6.98
CA VAL A 255 9.30 -21.75 7.96
C VAL A 255 10.64 -21.55 7.28
#